data_AF-A0A661V472-F1
#
_entry.id   AF-A0A661V472-F1
#
_cell.length_a   1.000
_cell.length_b   1.000
_cell.length_c   1.000
_cell.angle_alpha   90.00
_cell.angle_beta   90.00
_cell.angle_gamma   90.00
#
_symmetry.space_group_name_H-M   'P 1'
#
loop_
_entity.id
_entity.type
_entity.pdbx_description
1 polymer ?
#
loop_
_entity_poly.entity_id
_entity_poly.type
_entity_poly.pdbx_seq_one_letter_code
_entity_poly.pdbx_strand_id
1 'polypeptide(L)'
;MKKIYKIMLGSLFCFALIMASNVSMIGFAQRQDTSEISIEGIWEGKLKIPGGELRVVFKISKNPDGTLTATLDSPDQGATDIPIEEVIFKDNTLLLEVKSVGAVFEGKVSEDFLVIEGDLKQSGQTLSLTVNRVDKAVEILRPQVPKKPYPYIEKKVAYTNLKAGVKLVGTLTLPSDKSVFPVVLLITGSGPQDRNETVFGHRPFLVLTDYLTRQGIAVLRVDDRGVGESTGYFSQATSEDFASDVLAGVEYLKTCKEI
;
A
#
# COMPACT_ATOMS: atom_id res chain seq x y z
N MET A 1 2.85 -37.33 -51.95
CA MET A 1 2.25 -37.74 -53.24
C MET A 1 0.91 -37.03 -53.36
N LYS A 2 0.51 -36.18 -54.33
CA LYS A 2 1.01 -35.57 -55.59
C LYS A 2 0.38 -34.16 -55.61
N LYS A 3 1.14 -33.06 -55.75
CA LYS A 3 1.32 -32.23 -56.98
C LYS A 3 0.02 -31.98 -57.78
N ILE A 4 -0.52 -30.76 -57.79
CA ILE A 4 -0.22 -29.61 -58.71
C ILE A 4 -0.67 -29.88 -60.16
N TYR A 5 -1.52 -29.00 -60.73
CA TYR A 5 -1.44 -28.36 -62.08
C TYR A 5 -2.57 -27.28 -62.16
N LYS A 6 -2.33 -25.95 -62.29
CA LYS A 6 -1.88 -25.16 -63.47
C LYS A 6 -2.83 -25.38 -64.69
N ILE A 7 -3.31 -24.42 -65.49
CA ILE A 7 -2.83 -23.08 -65.93
C ILE A 7 -3.89 -22.45 -66.88
N MET A 8 -3.97 -21.11 -66.86
CA MET A 8 -4.19 -20.10 -67.93
C MET A 8 -5.03 -20.38 -69.21
N LEU A 9 -5.91 -19.41 -69.52
CA LEU A 9 -6.08 -18.71 -70.82
C LEU A 9 -7.12 -17.59 -70.55
N GLY A 10 -7.03 -16.32 -70.95
CA GLY A 10 -6.26 -15.61 -71.96
C GLY A 10 -7.20 -14.58 -72.61
N SER A 11 -6.97 -13.29 -72.35
CA SER A 11 -7.25 -12.12 -73.21
C SER A 11 -8.59 -12.00 -73.97
N LEU A 12 -9.42 -11.00 -73.62
CA LEU A 12 -9.94 -10.06 -74.64
C LEU A 12 -10.26 -8.69 -74.05
N PHE A 13 -9.69 -7.68 -74.70
CA PHE A 13 -9.78 -6.24 -74.43
C PHE A 13 -11.07 -5.62 -75.01
N CYS A 14 -11.41 -4.43 -74.49
CA CYS A 14 -12.25 -3.38 -75.08
C CYS A 14 -13.78 -3.57 -75.13
N PHE A 15 -14.52 -2.87 -74.26
CA PHE A 15 -15.09 -1.55 -74.64
C PHE A 15 -15.65 -0.83 -73.41
N ALA A 16 -15.44 0.48 -73.39
CA ALA A 16 -15.78 1.41 -72.33
C ALA A 16 -17.31 1.50 -72.07
N LEU A 17 -17.69 1.69 -70.80
CA LEU A 17 -18.81 2.57 -70.45
C LEU A 17 -18.65 3.01 -68.97
N ILE A 18 -18.30 4.28 -68.79
CA ILE A 18 -18.33 4.97 -67.49
C ILE A 18 -19.80 5.24 -67.18
N MET A 19 -20.33 4.60 -66.14
CA MET A 19 -21.56 5.03 -65.48
C MET A 19 -21.22 5.34 -64.02
N ALA A 20 -21.26 6.62 -63.70
CA ALA A 20 -21.09 7.13 -62.35
C ALA A 20 -22.28 6.69 -61.49
N SER A 21 -22.05 5.73 -60.59
CA SER A 21 -22.97 5.44 -59.48
C SER A 21 -22.38 6.03 -58.21
N ASN A 22 -23.05 7.08 -57.70
CA ASN A 22 -22.78 7.67 -56.40
C ASN A 22 -22.92 6.61 -55.29
N VAL A 23 -21.80 6.10 -54.79
CA VAL A 23 -21.77 5.33 -53.55
C VAL A 23 -21.65 6.35 -52.42
N SER A 24 -22.76 6.64 -51.76
CA SER A 24 -22.75 7.29 -50.45
C SER A 24 -22.11 6.33 -49.46
N MET A 25 -20.79 6.47 -49.25
CA MET A 25 -20.13 5.92 -48.07
C MET A 25 -20.68 6.66 -46.86
N ILE A 26 -21.64 6.05 -46.18
CA ILE A 26 -21.94 6.37 -44.79
C ILE A 26 -20.71 5.93 -44.02
N GLY A 27 -19.79 6.86 -43.79
CA GLY A 27 -18.71 6.66 -42.83
C GLY A 27 -19.36 6.42 -41.48
N PHE A 28 -19.28 5.18 -40.98
CA PHE A 28 -19.38 4.97 -39.54
C PHE A 28 -18.18 5.70 -38.93
N ALA A 29 -18.40 6.94 -38.50
CA ALA A 29 -17.51 7.57 -37.55
C ALA A 29 -17.53 6.66 -36.32
N GLN A 30 -16.47 5.87 -36.12
CA GLN A 30 -16.20 5.30 -34.82
C GLN A 30 -16.11 6.49 -33.87
N ARG A 31 -17.12 6.62 -33.01
CA ARG A 31 -17.09 7.53 -31.87
C ARG A 31 -15.88 7.07 -31.05
N GLN A 32 -14.77 7.76 -31.22
CA GLN A 32 -13.66 7.69 -30.27
C GLN A 32 -14.29 8.06 -28.93
N ASP A 33 -14.21 7.13 -27.99
CA ASP A 33 -14.56 7.37 -26.61
C ASP A 33 -13.56 8.41 -26.11
N THR A 34 -13.91 9.69 -26.24
CA THR A 34 -13.23 10.75 -25.52
C THR A 34 -13.61 10.52 -24.08
N SER A 35 -12.80 9.75 -23.34
CA SER A 35 -12.72 9.95 -21.90
C SER A 35 -12.49 11.45 -21.72
N GLU A 36 -13.51 12.18 -21.28
CA GLU A 36 -13.31 13.57 -20.91
C GLU A 36 -12.17 13.58 -19.89
N ILE A 37 -11.04 14.18 -20.26
CA ILE A 37 -9.91 14.31 -19.37
C ILE A 37 -10.40 15.20 -18.23
N SER A 38 -10.53 14.61 -17.04
CA SER A 38 -11.16 15.22 -15.88
C SER A 38 -10.24 15.13 -14.66
N ILE A 39 -10.60 15.79 -13.55
CA ILE A 39 -9.72 15.89 -12.36
C ILE A 39 -9.59 14.55 -11.60
N GLU A 40 -10.53 13.63 -11.79
CA GLU A 40 -10.51 12.26 -11.26
C GLU A 40 -9.25 11.52 -11.69
N GLY A 41 -8.64 10.77 -10.76
CA GLY A 41 -7.41 10.03 -11.03
C GLY A 41 -6.46 10.02 -9.85
N ILE A 42 -5.27 9.50 -10.09
CA ILE A 42 -4.19 9.41 -9.10
C ILE A 42 -3.16 10.49 -9.44
N TRP A 43 -2.82 11.30 -8.44
CA TRP A 43 -1.88 12.40 -8.55
C TRP A 43 -0.75 12.19 -7.56
N GLU A 44 0.47 12.00 -8.05
CA GLU A 44 1.65 11.70 -7.23
C GLU A 44 2.69 12.82 -7.34
N GLY A 45 3.20 13.28 -6.21
CA GLY A 45 4.26 14.28 -6.14
C GLY A 45 5.23 14.00 -5.01
N LYS A 46 6.35 14.73 -5.01
CA LYS A 46 7.37 14.67 -3.96
C LYS A 46 7.43 15.99 -3.22
N LEU A 47 7.03 15.96 -1.96
CA LEU A 47 7.09 17.09 -1.05
C LEU A 47 8.48 17.15 -0.42
N LYS A 48 9.18 18.27 -0.61
CA LYS A 48 10.46 18.51 0.07
C LYS A 48 10.20 18.98 1.50
N ILE A 49 10.85 18.32 2.46
CA ILE A 49 10.76 18.67 3.88
C ILE A 49 12.17 18.81 4.48
N PRO A 50 12.33 19.49 5.63
CA PRO A 50 13.59 19.44 6.35
C PRO A 50 13.98 17.98 6.65
N GLY A 51 15.14 17.55 6.14
CA GLY A 51 15.65 16.19 6.35
C GLY A 51 15.28 15.15 5.27
N GLY A 52 14.55 15.52 4.21
CA GLY A 52 14.29 14.59 3.11
C GLY A 52 13.16 14.98 2.17
N GLU A 53 12.59 13.98 1.52
CA GLU A 53 11.43 14.11 0.64
C GLU A 53 10.38 13.06 1.02
N LEU A 54 9.10 13.42 0.89
CA LEU A 54 7.97 12.54 1.11
C LEU A 54 7.13 12.45 -0.16
N ARG A 55 6.75 11.25 -0.56
CA ARG A 55 5.74 11.08 -1.60
C ARG A 55 4.36 11.39 -1.04
N VAL A 56 3.62 12.18 -1.80
CA VAL A 56 2.24 12.56 -1.54
C VAL A 56 1.42 12.04 -2.71
N VAL A 57 0.38 11.27 -2.41
CA VAL A 57 -0.53 10.72 -3.43
C VAL A 57 -1.95 11.17 -3.10
N PHE A 58 -2.58 11.89 -4.01
CA PHE A 58 -4.01 12.17 -3.96
C PHE A 58 -4.74 11.20 -4.89
N LYS A 59 -5.75 10.51 -4.39
CA LYS A 59 -6.66 9.68 -5.19
C LYS A 59 -8.00 10.39 -5.24
N ILE A 60 -8.34 10.97 -6.39
CA ILE A 60 -9.58 11.75 -6.57
C ILE A 60 -10.58 10.90 -7.33
N SER A 61 -11.80 10.81 -6.82
CA SER A 61 -12.93 10.08 -7.39
C SER A 61 -14.17 10.97 -7.42
N LYS A 62 -15.18 10.52 -8.17
CA LYS A 62 -16.47 11.21 -8.28
C LYS A 62 -17.58 10.29 -7.84
N ASN A 63 -18.43 10.79 -6.94
CA ASN A 63 -19.62 10.10 -6.47
C ASN A 63 -20.70 10.10 -7.57
N PRO A 64 -21.71 9.21 -7.48
CA PRO A 64 -22.82 9.17 -8.42
C PRO A 64 -23.64 10.47 -8.51
N ASP A 65 -23.65 11.27 -7.44
CA ASP A 65 -24.31 12.59 -7.39
C ASP A 65 -23.48 13.71 -8.03
N GLY A 66 -22.29 13.39 -8.53
CA GLY A 66 -21.37 14.30 -9.18
C GLY A 66 -20.40 15.03 -8.25
N THR A 67 -20.49 14.82 -6.93
CA THR A 67 -19.55 15.40 -5.95
C THR A 67 -18.19 14.70 -6.02
N LEU A 68 -17.10 15.44 -5.80
CA LEU A 68 -15.75 14.88 -5.73
C LEU A 68 -15.47 14.35 -4.33
N THR A 69 -14.72 13.25 -4.27
CA THR A 69 -14.14 12.69 -3.06
C THR A 69 -12.66 12.44 -3.30
N ALA A 70 -11.87 12.45 -2.22
CA ALA A 70 -10.46 12.12 -2.35
C ALA A 70 -9.89 11.47 -1.09
N THR A 71 -8.81 10.73 -1.28
CA THR A 71 -7.93 10.29 -0.19
C THR A 71 -6.49 10.74 -0.42
N LEU A 72 -5.76 10.86 0.68
CA LEU A 72 -4.33 11.16 0.74
C LEU A 72 -3.58 9.92 1.22
N ASP A 73 -2.53 9.54 0.49
CA ASP A 73 -1.49 8.65 1.00
C ASP A 73 -0.17 9.42 1.17
N SER A 74 0.55 9.07 2.24
CA SER A 74 1.99 9.35 2.39
C SER A 74 2.72 8.01 2.53
N PRO A 75 3.03 7.33 1.40
CA PRO A 75 3.54 5.97 1.43
C PRO A 75 4.85 5.85 2.23
N ASP A 76 5.72 6.84 2.15
CA ASP A 76 7.00 6.87 2.87
C ASP A 76 6.82 6.95 4.39
N GLN A 77 5.65 7.39 4.84
CA GLN A 77 5.24 7.41 6.25
C GLN A 77 4.26 6.28 6.60
N GLY A 78 3.99 5.34 5.67
CA GLY A 78 3.05 4.24 5.87
C GLY A 78 1.61 4.68 6.10
N ALA A 79 1.26 5.94 5.79
CA ALA A 79 -0.09 6.45 5.91
C ALA A 79 -0.83 6.26 4.58
N THR A 80 -1.98 5.60 4.63
CA THR A 80 -2.78 5.26 3.44
C THR A 80 -4.24 5.56 3.68
N ASP A 81 -4.92 5.99 2.62
CA ASP A 81 -6.35 6.23 2.56
C ASP A 81 -6.85 7.22 3.63
N ILE A 82 -6.04 8.24 3.93
CA ILE A 82 -6.48 9.35 4.79
C ILE A 82 -7.60 10.10 4.08
N PRO A 83 -8.80 10.25 4.68
CA PRO A 83 -9.89 11.00 4.06
C PRO A 83 -9.52 12.47 3.85
N ILE A 84 -9.90 13.02 2.69
CA ILE A 84 -9.88 14.46 2.42
C ILE A 84 -11.30 14.97 2.58
N GLU A 85 -11.55 15.80 3.60
CA GLU A 85 -12.89 16.23 3.97
C GLU A 85 -13.48 17.31 3.05
N GLU A 86 -12.64 18.08 2.37
CA GLU A 86 -13.10 19.08 1.40
C GLU A 86 -12.33 18.95 0.09
N VAL A 87 -13.07 18.78 -1.01
CA VAL A 87 -12.53 18.68 -2.36
C VAL A 87 -13.28 19.65 -3.25
N ILE A 88 -12.64 20.78 -3.58
CA ILE A 88 -13.21 21.81 -4.44
C ILE A 88 -12.35 21.92 -5.70
N PHE A 89 -12.97 21.76 -6.86
CA PHE A 89 -12.32 22.01 -8.14
C PHE A 89 -13.12 23.06 -8.92
N LYS A 90 -12.53 24.24 -9.14
CA LYS A 90 -13.17 25.36 -9.83
C LYS A 90 -12.12 26.21 -10.54
N ASP A 91 -12.42 26.65 -11.77
CA ASP A 91 -11.56 27.54 -12.56
C ASP A 91 -10.11 27.01 -12.70
N ASN A 92 -9.96 25.69 -12.90
CA ASN A 92 -8.70 24.95 -12.92
C ASN A 92 -7.86 25.04 -11.63
N THR A 93 -8.45 25.45 -10.52
CA THR A 93 -7.84 25.41 -9.19
C THR A 93 -8.47 24.28 -8.37
N LEU A 94 -7.62 23.41 -7.85
CA LEU A 94 -7.98 22.33 -6.93
C LEU A 94 -7.62 22.74 -5.50
N LEU A 95 -8.58 22.64 -4.60
CA LEU A 95 -8.41 22.77 -3.16
C LEU A 95 -8.75 21.44 -2.48
N LEU A 96 -7.84 20.97 -1.63
CA LEU A 96 -8.00 19.77 -0.81
C LEU A 96 -7.75 20.13 0.66
N GLU A 97 -8.73 19.92 1.55
CA GLU A 97 -8.55 20.05 3.00
C GLU A 97 -8.52 18.67 3.67
N VAL A 98 -7.44 18.41 4.42
CA VAL A 98 -7.24 17.18 5.19
C VAL A 98 -7.21 17.53 6.68
N LYS A 99 -8.38 17.52 7.31
CA LYS A 99 -8.60 18.01 8.68
C LYS A 99 -7.87 17.16 9.70
N SER A 100 -7.82 15.85 9.49
CA SER A 100 -7.17 14.89 10.39
C SER A 100 -5.69 15.15 10.61
N VAL A 101 -5.00 15.79 9.65
CA VAL A 101 -3.59 16.16 9.74
C VAL A 101 -3.35 17.68 9.66
N GLY A 102 -4.42 18.48 9.68
CA GLY A 102 -4.36 19.93 9.61
C GLY A 102 -3.64 20.45 8.36
N ALA A 103 -3.87 19.81 7.20
CA ALA A 103 -3.22 20.17 5.93
C ALA A 103 -4.22 20.71 4.91
N VAL A 104 -3.77 21.67 4.10
CA VAL A 104 -4.52 22.22 2.96
C VAL A 104 -3.61 22.25 1.74
N PHE A 105 -4.02 21.61 0.65
CA PHE A 105 -3.35 21.74 -0.65
C PHE A 105 -4.18 22.62 -1.57
N GLU A 106 -3.55 23.61 -2.18
CA GLU A 106 -4.17 24.45 -3.21
C GLU A 106 -3.24 24.46 -4.42
N GLY A 107 -3.74 24.08 -5.59
CA GLY A 107 -2.92 23.98 -6.79
C GLY A 107 -3.68 24.24 -8.08
N LYS A 108 -2.96 24.75 -9.08
CA LYS A 108 -3.47 25.01 -10.42
C LYS A 108 -3.20 23.81 -11.33
N VAL A 109 -4.26 23.30 -11.93
CA VAL A 109 -4.24 22.16 -12.85
C VAL A 109 -3.86 22.65 -14.25
N SER A 110 -2.93 21.97 -14.90
CA SER A 110 -2.54 22.23 -16.29
C SER A 110 -3.69 21.94 -17.25
N GLU A 111 -3.69 22.59 -18.43
CA GLU A 111 -4.77 22.44 -19.43
C GLU A 111 -4.94 21.00 -19.94
N ASP A 112 -3.85 20.23 -19.95
CA ASP A 112 -3.82 18.82 -20.32
C ASP A 112 -4.15 17.86 -19.16
N PHE A 113 -4.38 18.40 -17.96
CA PHE A 113 -4.59 17.68 -16.70
C PHE A 113 -3.48 16.65 -16.40
N LEU A 114 -2.24 16.91 -16.80
CA LEU A 114 -1.11 16.04 -16.47
C LEU A 114 -0.36 16.49 -15.23
N VAL A 115 -0.47 17.77 -14.84
CA VAL A 115 0.28 18.37 -13.75
C VAL A 115 -0.63 19.26 -12.89
N ILE A 116 -0.43 19.25 -11.58
CA ILE A 116 -0.96 20.26 -10.67
C ILE A 116 0.22 20.89 -9.93
N GLU A 117 0.38 22.20 -10.09
CA GLU A 117 1.38 22.99 -9.38
C GLU A 117 0.70 23.76 -8.26
N GLY A 118 1.15 23.55 -7.03
CA GLY A 118 0.49 24.16 -5.87
C GLY A 118 1.36 24.22 -4.65
N ASP A 119 0.73 24.60 -3.55
CA ASP A 119 1.34 24.66 -2.23
C ASP A 119 0.53 23.84 -1.23
N LEU A 120 1.25 23.04 -0.44
CA LEU A 120 0.73 22.35 0.72
C LEU A 120 1.01 23.19 1.97
N LYS A 121 -0.04 23.58 2.68
CA LYS A 121 0.03 24.28 3.96
C LYS A 121 -0.24 23.30 5.08
N GLN A 122 0.68 23.17 6.03
CA GLN A 122 0.51 22.30 7.19
C GLN A 122 1.32 22.85 8.38
N SER A 123 0.72 22.86 9.58
CA SER A 123 1.38 23.31 10.82
C SER A 123 2.03 24.71 10.72
N GLY A 124 1.41 25.62 9.97
CA GLY A 124 1.92 26.98 9.72
C GLY A 124 3.06 27.07 8.70
N GLN A 125 3.51 25.95 8.13
CA GLN A 125 4.45 25.94 7.00
C GLN A 125 3.69 25.94 5.67
N THR A 126 4.31 26.50 4.64
CA THR A 126 3.85 26.41 3.24
C THR A 126 4.98 25.78 2.43
N LEU A 127 4.68 24.68 1.77
CA LEU A 127 5.65 23.86 1.03
C LEU A 127 5.13 23.67 -0.39
N SER A 128 5.92 24.07 -1.38
CA SER A 128 5.54 23.86 -2.78
C SER A 128 5.52 22.37 -3.12
N LEU A 129 4.45 21.97 -3.80
CA LEU A 129 4.19 20.60 -4.20
C LEU A 129 3.65 20.57 -5.62
N THR A 130 4.41 19.93 -6.51
CA THR A 130 3.95 19.57 -7.85
C THR A 130 3.56 18.10 -7.84
N VAL A 131 2.33 17.79 -8.23
CA VAL A 131 1.84 16.41 -8.42
C VAL A 131 1.59 16.17 -9.90
N ASN A 132 1.92 14.96 -10.37
CA ASN A 132 1.71 14.53 -11.75
C ASN A 132 0.67 13.42 -11.78
N ARG A 133 -0.14 13.38 -12.84
CA ARG A 133 -1.08 12.30 -13.07
C ARG A 133 -0.33 10.99 -13.30
N VAL A 134 -0.77 9.92 -12.64
CA VAL A 134 -0.23 8.57 -12.81
C VAL A 134 -1.37 7.57 -12.95
N ASP A 135 -1.17 6.50 -13.72
CA ASP A 135 -2.16 5.42 -13.85
C ASP A 135 -2.27 4.58 -12.57
N LYS A 136 -1.17 4.51 -11.82
CA LYS A 136 -1.05 3.75 -10.57
C LYS A 136 0.00 4.42 -9.69
N ALA A 137 -0.34 4.62 -8.41
CA ALA A 137 0.64 5.07 -7.42
C ALA A 137 1.80 4.06 -7.32
N VAL A 138 3.03 4.54 -7.20
CA VAL A 138 4.19 3.66 -7.10
C VAL A 138 4.10 2.80 -5.85
N GLU A 139 3.88 1.49 -6.04
CA GLU A 139 3.86 0.53 -4.94
C GLU A 139 5.21 0.49 -4.24
N ILE A 140 5.16 0.55 -2.91
CA ILE A 140 6.33 0.33 -2.08
C ILE A 140 6.70 -1.16 -2.14
N LEU A 141 7.76 -1.47 -2.88
CA LEU A 141 8.33 -2.81 -2.89
C LEU A 141 9.04 -3.09 -1.56
N ARG A 142 8.62 -4.16 -0.89
CA ARG A 142 9.26 -4.70 0.32
C ARG A 142 9.76 -6.13 0.06
N PRO A 143 10.79 -6.32 -0.79
CA PRO A 143 11.28 -7.65 -1.15
C PRO A 143 11.82 -8.46 0.04
N GLN A 144 12.24 -7.78 1.10
CA GLN A 144 12.69 -8.40 2.35
C GLN A 144 11.55 -9.03 3.16
N VAL A 145 10.29 -8.67 2.90
CA VAL A 145 9.16 -9.24 3.64
C VAL A 145 8.94 -10.68 3.16
N PRO A 146 9.09 -11.68 4.05
CA PRO A 146 8.97 -13.08 3.68
C PRO A 146 7.54 -13.38 3.19
N LYS A 147 7.42 -14.27 2.21
CA LYS A 147 6.14 -14.70 1.64
C LYS A 147 5.85 -16.15 1.99
N LYS A 148 4.57 -16.44 2.24
CA LYS A 148 4.09 -17.81 2.49
C LYS A 148 4.10 -18.65 1.20
N PRO A 149 4.21 -19.99 1.30
CA PRO A 149 4.41 -20.76 2.53
C PRO A 149 5.84 -20.59 3.08
N TYR A 150 5.96 -20.49 4.40
CA TYR A 150 7.26 -20.44 5.06
C TYR A 150 7.85 -21.86 5.18
N PRO A 151 9.19 -22.02 5.14
CA PRO A 151 9.84 -23.32 5.29
C PRO A 151 9.96 -23.78 6.74
N TYR A 152 9.20 -23.16 7.65
CA TYR A 152 9.20 -23.38 9.09
C TYR A 152 7.76 -23.31 9.62
N ILE A 153 7.58 -23.75 10.86
CA ILE A 153 6.27 -23.83 11.49
C ILE A 153 5.94 -22.49 12.16
N GLU A 154 4.72 -22.00 12.00
CA GLU A 154 4.17 -20.90 12.80
C GLU A 154 3.09 -21.44 13.75
N LYS A 155 3.19 -21.09 15.04
CA LYS A 155 2.17 -21.36 16.05
C LYS A 155 1.66 -20.04 16.61
N LYS A 156 0.34 -19.83 16.56
CA LYS A 156 -0.28 -18.77 17.35
C LYS A 156 -0.30 -19.20 18.81
N VAL A 157 0.16 -18.31 19.68
CA VAL A 157 0.30 -18.60 21.11
C VAL A 157 -0.40 -17.52 21.94
N ALA A 158 -0.84 -17.88 23.14
CA ALA A 158 -1.36 -16.94 24.10
C ALA A 158 -1.04 -17.42 25.52
N TYR A 159 -0.67 -16.48 26.39
CA TYR A 159 -0.35 -16.75 27.79
C TYR A 159 -0.73 -15.53 28.64
N THR A 160 -0.78 -15.71 29.96
CA THR A 160 -1.23 -14.67 30.89
C THR A 160 -0.05 -14.19 31.73
N ASN A 161 0.16 -12.88 31.77
CA ASN A 161 0.92 -12.26 32.84
C ASN A 161 0.04 -12.24 34.10
N LEU A 162 0.23 -13.23 34.97
CA LEU A 162 -0.58 -13.40 36.18
C LEU A 162 -0.46 -12.22 37.15
N LYS A 163 0.69 -11.53 37.18
CA LYS A 163 0.91 -10.36 38.06
C LYS A 163 0.05 -9.18 37.63
N ALA A 164 -0.09 -8.98 36.31
CA ALA A 164 -0.86 -7.87 35.75
C ALA A 164 -2.31 -8.23 35.40
N GLY A 165 -2.66 -9.53 35.38
CA GLY A 165 -3.97 -9.99 34.91
C GLY A 165 -4.19 -9.77 33.41
N VAL A 166 -3.12 -9.67 32.63
CA VAL A 166 -3.15 -9.37 31.19
C VAL A 166 -2.87 -10.62 30.37
N LYS A 167 -3.70 -10.88 29.36
CA LYS A 167 -3.44 -11.90 28.34
C LYS A 167 -2.61 -11.29 27.21
N LEU A 168 -1.50 -11.95 26.90
CA LEU A 168 -0.59 -11.59 25.81
C LEU A 168 -0.72 -12.62 24.68
N VAL A 169 -0.79 -12.14 23.45
CA VAL A 169 -0.97 -12.96 22.26
C VAL A 169 0.20 -12.74 21.30
N GLY A 170 0.69 -13.83 20.72
CA GLY A 170 1.88 -13.80 19.89
C GLY A 170 1.93 -14.90 18.85
N THR A 171 3.10 -15.02 18.24
CA THR A 171 3.43 -16.06 17.27
C THR A 171 4.81 -16.62 17.58
N LEU A 172 4.86 -17.93 17.82
CA LEU A 172 6.09 -18.71 17.98
C LEU A 172 6.41 -19.38 16.65
N THR A 173 7.58 -19.09 16.08
CA THR A 173 8.10 -19.80 14.91
C THR A 173 9.11 -20.84 15.34
N LEU A 174 9.03 -22.02 14.73
CA LEU A 174 9.89 -23.17 15.04
C LEU A 174 10.57 -23.67 13.77
N PRO A 175 11.89 -23.91 13.79
CA PRO A 175 12.57 -24.59 12.69
C PRO A 175 12.01 -26.01 12.49
N SER A 176 12.27 -26.59 11.31
CA SER A 176 11.65 -27.85 10.87
C SER A 176 12.50 -29.10 11.18
N ASP A 177 13.74 -28.92 11.64
CA ASP A 177 14.84 -29.88 11.49
C ASP A 177 15.35 -30.49 12.81
N LYS A 178 14.83 -30.09 13.98
CA LYS A 178 15.26 -30.63 15.30
C LYS A 178 14.10 -30.81 16.28
N SER A 179 14.39 -31.43 17.43
CA SER A 179 13.44 -31.63 18.52
C SER A 179 13.48 -30.53 19.59
N VAL A 180 14.61 -29.82 19.76
CA VAL A 180 14.79 -28.72 20.73
C VAL A 180 15.63 -27.63 20.06
N PHE A 181 15.24 -26.36 20.23
CA PHE A 181 15.86 -25.22 19.57
C PHE A 181 16.25 -24.12 20.57
N PRO A 182 17.39 -23.42 20.37
CA PRO A 182 17.57 -22.13 21.02
C PRO A 182 16.43 -21.19 20.60
N VAL A 183 16.01 -20.31 21.52
CA VAL A 183 14.91 -19.38 21.28
C VAL A 183 15.31 -17.94 21.53
N VAL A 184 14.74 -17.04 20.74
CA VAL A 184 14.79 -15.58 20.98
C VAL A 184 13.36 -15.06 21.16
N LEU A 185 13.16 -14.22 22.18
CA LEU A 185 11.97 -13.39 22.32
C LEU A 185 12.33 -11.99 21.82
N LEU A 186 11.64 -11.52 20.76
CA LEU A 186 11.83 -10.15 20.27
C LEU A 186 10.98 -9.19 21.11
N ILE A 187 11.62 -8.14 21.63
CA ILE A 187 11.01 -7.11 22.48
C ILE A 187 10.89 -5.84 21.64
N THR A 188 9.67 -5.34 21.49
CA THR A 188 9.31 -4.15 20.72
C THR A 188 9.94 -2.87 21.29
N GLY A 189 10.08 -1.86 20.44
CA GLY A 189 10.57 -0.53 20.82
C GLY A 189 9.50 0.37 21.45
N SER A 190 9.60 1.67 21.17
CA SER A 190 8.73 2.69 21.75
C SER A 190 7.31 2.68 21.17
N GLY A 191 6.33 2.92 22.06
CA GLY A 191 4.91 3.04 21.71
C GLY A 191 4.18 1.70 21.63
N PRO A 192 2.86 1.72 21.38
CA PRO A 192 2.07 0.51 21.25
C PRO A 192 2.38 -0.19 19.92
N GLN A 193 3.02 -1.36 19.95
CA GLN A 193 3.43 -2.09 18.76
C GLN A 193 2.73 -3.45 18.60
N ASP A 194 2.50 -3.84 17.34
CA ASP A 194 2.12 -5.21 17.01
C ASP A 194 3.35 -6.15 17.05
N ARG A 195 3.11 -7.47 17.03
CA ARG A 195 4.20 -8.47 17.05
C ARG A 195 5.18 -8.39 15.86
N ASN A 196 4.88 -7.64 14.80
CA ASN A 196 5.81 -7.43 13.68
C ASN A 196 6.62 -6.14 13.81
N GLU A 197 6.36 -5.33 14.84
CA GLU A 197 6.85 -3.97 15.00
C GLU A 197 6.57 -3.14 13.73
N THR A 198 5.32 -3.21 13.26
CA THR A 198 4.92 -2.58 11.99
C THR A 198 5.12 -1.06 12.04
N VAL A 199 6.03 -0.55 11.22
CA VAL A 199 6.36 0.89 11.16
C VAL A 199 6.69 1.31 9.73
N PHE A 200 6.10 2.40 9.24
CA PHE A 200 6.33 2.92 7.87
C PHE A 200 6.19 1.85 6.76
N GLY A 201 5.21 0.94 6.92
CA GLY A 201 5.01 -0.20 6.01
C GLY A 201 6.11 -1.26 6.04
N HIS A 202 7.02 -1.21 7.02
CA HIS A 202 7.99 -2.27 7.31
C HIS A 202 7.45 -3.21 8.39
N ARG A 203 7.96 -4.45 8.40
CA ARG A 203 7.66 -5.48 9.40
C ARG A 203 8.98 -6.07 9.91
N PRO A 204 9.84 -5.28 10.55
CA PRO A 204 11.22 -5.65 10.88
C PRO A 204 11.29 -6.96 11.68
N PHE A 205 10.40 -7.17 12.66
CA PHE A 205 10.43 -8.42 13.43
C PHE A 205 10.02 -9.64 12.62
N LEU A 206 9.15 -9.48 11.61
CA LEU A 206 8.84 -10.58 10.69
C LEU A 206 10.06 -10.95 9.84
N VAL A 207 10.81 -9.96 9.36
CA VAL A 207 12.04 -10.17 8.57
C VAL A 207 13.12 -10.84 9.41
N LEU A 208 13.35 -10.34 10.64
CA LEU A 208 14.30 -10.95 11.57
C LEU A 208 13.91 -12.38 11.94
N THR A 209 12.62 -12.62 12.15
CA THR A 209 12.11 -13.96 12.46
C THR A 209 12.34 -14.95 11.32
N ASP A 210 12.02 -14.59 10.08
CA ASP A 210 12.27 -15.48 8.93
C ASP A 210 13.75 -15.85 8.83
N TYR A 211 14.64 -14.86 8.98
CA TYR A 211 16.08 -15.12 8.96
C TYR A 211 16.52 -16.05 10.10
N LEU A 212 16.20 -15.71 11.36
CA LEU A 212 16.61 -16.48 12.53
C LEU A 212 16.05 -17.91 12.52
N THR A 213 14.78 -18.09 12.15
CA THR A 213 14.16 -19.41 12.08
C THR A 213 14.74 -20.28 10.98
N ARG A 214 15.14 -19.71 9.84
CA ARG A 214 15.93 -20.44 8.82
C ARG A 214 17.32 -20.84 9.28
N GLN A 215 17.87 -20.16 10.28
CA GLN A 215 19.15 -20.50 10.92
C GLN A 215 19.00 -21.46 12.11
N GLY A 216 17.81 -22.05 12.31
CA GLY A 216 17.59 -23.04 13.37
C GLY A 216 17.32 -22.44 14.75
N ILE A 217 16.87 -21.18 14.82
CA ILE A 217 16.51 -20.48 16.06
C ILE A 217 14.99 -20.27 16.11
N ALA A 218 14.33 -20.77 17.16
CA ALA A 218 12.93 -20.47 17.41
C ALA A 218 12.76 -18.98 17.77
N VAL A 219 11.65 -18.36 17.35
CA VAL A 219 11.42 -16.94 17.66
C VAL A 219 10.00 -16.72 18.16
N LEU A 220 9.88 -16.10 19.33
CA LEU A 220 8.60 -15.60 19.84
C LEU A 220 8.50 -14.10 19.59
N ARG A 221 7.37 -13.71 19.02
CA ARG A 221 6.95 -12.32 18.85
C ARG A 221 5.57 -12.12 19.43
N VAL A 222 5.35 -11.01 20.10
CA VAL A 222 4.17 -10.79 20.95
C VAL A 222 3.59 -9.41 20.65
N ASP A 223 2.27 -9.30 20.58
CA ASP A 223 1.62 -7.98 20.54
C ASP A 223 1.74 -7.35 21.93
N ASP A 224 2.12 -6.08 22.00
CA ASP A 224 2.18 -5.36 23.27
C ASP A 224 0.83 -5.38 23.98
N ARG A 225 0.83 -5.18 25.30
CA ARG A 225 -0.42 -5.04 26.07
C ARG A 225 -1.34 -4.00 25.44
N GLY A 226 -2.62 -4.33 25.31
CA GLY A 226 -3.63 -3.47 24.69
C GLY A 226 -3.44 -3.24 23.18
N VAL A 227 -2.56 -4.00 22.51
CA VAL A 227 -2.35 -3.94 21.06
C VAL A 227 -2.71 -5.28 20.42
N GLY A 228 -3.22 -5.23 19.19
CA GLY A 228 -3.57 -6.42 18.42
C GLY A 228 -4.57 -7.28 19.18
N GLU A 229 -4.16 -8.49 19.55
CA GLU A 229 -5.01 -9.45 20.26
C GLU A 229 -4.71 -9.54 21.77
N SER A 230 -3.70 -8.81 22.25
CA SER A 230 -3.36 -8.72 23.67
C SER A 230 -4.34 -7.81 24.41
N THR A 231 -4.70 -8.17 25.64
CA THR A 231 -5.62 -7.38 26.48
C THR A 231 -4.88 -6.29 27.26
N GLY A 232 -5.61 -5.50 28.06
CA GLY A 232 -5.03 -4.47 28.94
C GLY A 232 -4.97 -3.09 28.28
N TYR A 233 -4.28 -2.15 28.94
CA TYR A 233 -4.18 -0.76 28.50
C TYR A 233 -2.71 -0.32 28.45
N PHE A 234 -2.19 -0.07 27.24
CA PHE A 234 -0.82 0.41 27.04
C PHE A 234 -0.56 1.74 27.76
N SER A 235 -1.51 2.68 27.67
CA SER A 235 -1.37 4.06 28.18
C SER A 235 -1.24 4.17 29.70
N GLN A 236 -1.56 3.10 30.45
CA GLN A 236 -1.45 3.06 31.91
C GLN A 236 -0.21 2.29 32.39
N ALA A 237 0.57 1.73 31.47
CA ALA A 237 1.69 0.86 31.80
C ALA A 237 3.00 1.62 31.93
N THR A 238 3.85 1.11 32.82
CA THR A 238 5.21 1.58 33.06
C THR A 238 6.24 0.64 32.40
N SER A 239 7.50 1.05 32.36
CA SER A 239 8.60 0.17 31.92
C SER A 239 8.71 -1.12 32.75
N GLU A 240 8.36 -1.07 34.04
CA GLU A 240 8.34 -2.25 34.91
C GLU A 240 7.22 -3.21 34.53
N ASP A 241 6.07 -2.67 34.14
CA ASP A 241 4.96 -3.46 33.63
C ASP A 241 5.32 -4.16 32.31
N PHE A 242 5.93 -3.45 31.37
CA PHE A 242 6.40 -4.03 30.11
C PHE A 242 7.48 -5.10 30.35
N ALA A 243 8.42 -4.86 31.27
CA ALA A 243 9.39 -5.88 31.66
C ALA A 243 8.70 -7.13 32.23
N SER A 244 7.63 -6.96 33.02
CA SER A 244 6.86 -8.09 33.55
C SER A 244 6.13 -8.89 32.46
N ASP A 245 5.68 -8.25 31.38
CA ASP A 245 5.06 -8.93 30.23
C ASP A 245 6.09 -9.78 29.47
N VAL A 246 7.30 -9.24 29.27
CA VAL A 246 8.42 -9.96 28.67
C VAL A 246 8.80 -11.17 29.52
N LEU A 247 8.89 -11.00 30.84
CA LEU A 247 9.17 -12.10 31.77
C LEU A 247 8.08 -13.18 31.71
N ALA A 248 6.79 -12.81 31.59
CA ALA A 248 5.72 -13.79 31.38
C ALA A 248 5.90 -14.56 30.07
N GLY A 249 6.41 -13.92 29.01
CA GLY A 249 6.80 -14.58 27.76
C GLY A 249 7.94 -15.57 27.94
N VAL A 250 8.97 -15.21 28.72
CA VAL A 250 10.07 -16.12 29.07
C VAL A 250 9.55 -17.34 29.85
N GLU A 251 8.67 -17.14 30.83
CA GLU A 251 8.07 -18.25 31.57
C GLU A 251 7.20 -19.14 30.68
N TYR A 252 6.45 -18.56 29.73
CA TYR A 252 5.73 -19.34 28.72
C TYR A 252 6.67 -20.20 27.88
N LEU A 253 7.79 -19.64 27.39
CA LEU A 253 8.76 -20.37 26.58
C LEU A 253 9.36 -21.57 27.31
N LYS A 254 9.62 -21.47 28.61
CA LYS A 254 10.10 -22.58 29.46
C LYS A 254 9.12 -23.77 29.53
N THR A 255 7.84 -23.57 29.17
CA THR A 255 6.84 -24.65 29.13
C THR A 255 6.77 -25.36 27.77
N CYS A 256 7.41 -24.80 26.74
CA CYS A 256 7.43 -25.37 25.39
C CYS A 256 8.47 -26.49 25.34
N LYS A 257 8.08 -27.69 24.91
CA LYS A 257 8.99 -28.86 24.88
C LYS A 257 10.03 -28.77 23.78
N GLU A 258 9.76 -27.96 22.77
CA GLU A 258 10.62 -27.72 21.61
C GLU A 258 11.74 -26.71 21.87
N ILE A 259 11.83 -26.17 23.09
CA ILE A 259 12.76 -25.11 23.52
C ILE A 259 13.50 -25.59 24.77
#